data_AF-A0A7W7U354-F1
#
_entry.id   AF-A0A7W7U354-F1
#
_cell.length_a   1.000
_cell.length_b   1.000
_cell.length_c   1.000
_cell.angle_alpha   90.00
_cell.angle_beta   90.00
_cell.angle_gamma   90.00
#
_symmetry.space_group_name_H-M   'P 1'
#
loop_
_entity.id
_entity.type
_entity.pdbx_description
1 polymer ?
#
loop_
_entity_poly.entity_id
_entity_poly.type
_entity_poly.pdbx_seq_one_letter_code
_entity_poly.pdbx_strand_id
1 'polypeptide(L)'
;MRHITTHDAPATGLRGIADTSWHTRGACHGMDVEDADAVFFPLPRDHEAIAEAKELCGWCPVRSDCLNYALENVLKEGIWGGLTEAERRPWHDGLPQRLDYRRVIAFFQGRDVHLTEAERQAVVDHAYVRGWRPDRLAVGLQISRKHARDLLRQAANKVLDRDRRQGAPRPKKKRQKTAPAAGRPVTTKPGTRQPVSRQAASPSTPASFGKAA
;
A
#
# COMPACT_ATOMS: atom_id res chain seq x y z
N MET A 1 -24.66 19.75 -7.68
CA MET A 1 -23.31 20.36 -7.52
C MET A 1 -22.30 19.25 -7.74
N ARG A 2 -21.50 19.36 -8.79
CA ARG A 2 -20.44 18.40 -9.12
C ARG A 2 -19.19 18.90 -8.43
N HIS A 3 -18.77 18.23 -7.36
CA HIS A 3 -17.65 18.68 -6.57
C HIS A 3 -16.36 18.21 -7.25
N ILE A 4 -15.64 19.13 -7.90
CA ILE A 4 -14.20 18.96 -8.06
C ILE A 4 -13.67 18.86 -6.64
N THR A 5 -13.19 17.67 -6.26
CA THR A 5 -12.58 17.47 -4.95
C THR A 5 -11.26 18.23 -4.94
N THR A 6 -11.29 19.52 -4.66
CA THR A 6 -10.14 20.28 -4.19
C THR A 6 -9.80 19.67 -2.83
N HIS A 7 -8.93 18.66 -2.85
CA HIS A 7 -8.53 17.95 -1.65
C HIS A 7 -7.52 18.85 -0.89
N ASP A 8 -8.05 19.86 -0.18
CA ASP A 8 -7.29 20.66 0.79
C ASP A 8 -7.10 19.91 2.13
N ALA A 9 -7.69 18.73 2.27
CA ALA A 9 -7.47 17.89 3.43
C ALA A 9 -5.99 17.44 3.47
N PRO A 10 -5.28 17.64 4.60
CA PRO A 10 -3.96 17.05 4.75
C PRO A 10 -4.06 15.55 4.51
N ALA A 11 -2.99 14.91 4.04
CA ALA A 11 -2.88 13.46 3.97
C ALA A 11 -3.15 12.91 5.36
N THR A 12 -4.42 12.60 5.63
CA THR A 12 -4.88 12.28 6.96
C THR A 12 -4.22 10.93 7.23
N GLY A 13 -3.49 10.79 8.33
CA GLY A 13 -2.82 9.54 8.69
C GLY A 13 -3.77 8.34 8.87
N LEU A 14 -5.06 8.52 8.59
CA LEU A 14 -6.07 7.50 8.39
C LEU A 14 -5.96 6.95 6.96
N ARG A 15 -5.33 5.78 6.84
CA ARG A 15 -5.23 4.94 5.62
C ARG A 15 -6.62 4.55 5.09
N GLY A 16 -7.26 5.43 4.31
CA GLY A 16 -8.62 5.20 3.84
C GLY A 16 -9.00 5.83 2.51
N ILE A 17 -8.23 6.76 1.97
CA ILE A 17 -8.49 7.37 0.66
C ILE A 17 -7.12 7.47 -0.01
N ALA A 18 -7.01 6.90 -1.22
CA ALA A 18 -5.80 6.83 -2.03
C ALA A 18 -4.88 8.05 -1.85
N ASP A 19 -3.56 7.85 -1.82
CA ASP A 19 -2.59 8.92 -1.64
C ASP A 19 -2.90 10.17 -2.48
N THR A 20 -3.40 11.20 -1.81
CA THR A 20 -3.84 12.48 -2.38
C THR A 20 -2.74 13.55 -2.36
N SER A 21 -1.52 13.21 -1.92
CA SER A 21 -0.41 14.17 -1.79
C SER A 21 -0.01 14.84 -3.11
N TRP A 22 -0.40 14.25 -4.24
CA TRP A 22 -0.14 14.79 -5.57
C TRP A 22 -1.13 15.89 -5.97
N HIS A 23 -2.32 15.99 -5.36
CA HIS A 23 -3.34 16.98 -5.74
C HIS A 23 -2.82 18.42 -5.66
N THR A 24 -2.04 18.75 -4.63
CA THR A 24 -1.47 20.09 -4.42
C THR A 24 -0.44 20.51 -5.47
N ARG A 25 0.04 19.57 -6.29
CA ARG A 25 0.98 19.83 -7.40
C ARG A 25 0.27 19.85 -8.77
N GLY A 26 -1.05 19.73 -8.79
CA GLY A 26 -1.85 19.85 -10.01
C GLY A 26 -1.74 21.23 -10.62
N ALA A 27 -1.62 21.30 -11.95
CA ALA A 27 -1.72 22.56 -12.69
C ALA A 27 -3.06 23.28 -12.45
N CYS A 28 -4.13 22.51 -12.30
CA CYS A 28 -5.47 23.01 -11.97
C CYS A 28 -5.68 23.29 -10.48
N HIS A 29 -4.69 23.05 -9.63
CA HIS A 29 -4.83 23.26 -8.19
C HIS A 29 -4.95 24.75 -7.88
N GLY A 30 -5.98 25.12 -7.10
CA GLY A 30 -6.25 26.51 -6.74
C GLY A 30 -7.01 27.31 -7.80
N MET A 31 -7.47 26.68 -8.89
CA MET A 31 -8.48 27.27 -9.76
C MET A 31 -9.81 27.42 -9.01
N ASP A 32 -10.55 28.48 -9.32
CA ASP A 32 -11.90 28.67 -8.81
C ASP A 32 -12.80 27.50 -9.27
N VAL A 33 -13.76 27.12 -8.42
CA VAL A 33 -14.60 25.93 -8.67
C VAL A 33 -15.41 26.07 -9.95
N GLU A 34 -15.88 27.28 -10.24
CA GLU A 34 -16.66 27.59 -11.44
C GLU A 34 -15.80 27.47 -12.71
N ASP A 35 -14.59 28.03 -12.69
CA ASP A 35 -13.65 27.95 -13.82
C ASP A 35 -13.21 26.51 -14.07
N ALA A 36 -12.93 25.76 -13.00
CA ALA A 36 -12.51 24.38 -13.12
C ALA A 36 -13.64 23.49 -13.65
N ASP A 37 -14.90 23.74 -13.27
CA ASP A 37 -16.06 23.01 -13.83
C ASP A 37 -16.21 23.32 -15.33
N ALA A 38 -16.11 24.60 -15.71
CA ALA A 38 -16.21 25.03 -17.10
C ALA A 38 -15.11 24.41 -17.99
N VAL A 39 -13.87 24.36 -17.51
CA VAL A 39 -12.73 23.83 -18.27
C VAL A 39 -12.73 22.30 -18.32
N PHE A 40 -12.91 21.61 -17.19
CA PHE A 40 -12.70 20.16 -17.13
C PHE A 40 -13.96 19.33 -17.37
N PHE A 41 -15.15 19.93 -17.41
CA PHE A 41 -16.41 19.22 -17.69
C PHE A 41 -17.15 19.77 -18.93
N PRO A 42 -16.47 19.84 -20.10
CA PRO A 42 -17.10 20.33 -21.32
C PRO A 42 -18.14 19.35 -21.87
N LEU A 43 -19.02 19.85 -22.74
CA LEU A 43 -19.95 19.00 -23.48
C LEU A 43 -19.19 18.05 -24.42
N PRO A 44 -19.66 16.80 -24.64
CA PRO A 44 -18.91 15.79 -25.41
C PRO A 44 -18.54 16.14 -26.86
N ARG A 45 -19.16 17.18 -27.45
CA ARG A 45 -18.92 17.63 -28.83
C ARG A 45 -18.27 19.01 -28.91
N ASP A 46 -17.91 19.58 -27.77
CA ASP A 46 -17.21 20.86 -27.71
C ASP A 46 -15.71 20.62 -27.85
N HIS A 47 -15.27 20.49 -29.10
CA HIS A 47 -13.89 20.14 -29.41
C HIS A 47 -12.87 21.21 -28.98
N GLU A 48 -13.28 22.48 -28.95
CA GLU A 48 -12.45 23.61 -28.55
C GLU A 48 -12.20 23.58 -27.04
N ALA A 49 -13.26 23.48 -26.24
CA ALA A 49 -13.13 23.36 -24.78
C ALA A 49 -12.36 22.08 -24.35
N ILE A 50 -12.59 20.97 -25.07
CA ILE A 50 -11.84 19.73 -24.83
C ILE A 50 -10.33 19.93 -25.14
N ALA A 51 -9.99 20.64 -26.21
CA ALA A 51 -8.60 20.91 -26.57
C ALA A 51 -7.91 21.78 -25.52
N GLU A 52 -8.57 22.85 -25.08
CA GLU A 52 -8.06 23.76 -24.04
C GLU A 52 -7.73 23.01 -22.74
N ALA A 53 -8.67 22.20 -22.24
CA ALA A 53 -8.45 21.40 -21.03
C ALA A 53 -7.32 20.37 -21.19
N LYS A 54 -7.18 19.78 -22.39
CA LYS A 54 -6.10 18.84 -22.70
C LYS A 54 -4.74 19.53 -22.75
N GLU A 55 -4.66 20.74 -23.29
CA GLU A 55 -3.43 21.54 -23.27
C GLU A 55 -3.00 21.82 -21.83
N LEU A 56 -3.93 22.22 -20.96
CA LEU A 56 -3.66 22.42 -19.54
C LEU A 56 -3.13 21.14 -18.88
N CYS A 57 -3.75 20.00 -19.16
CA CYS A 57 -3.28 18.71 -18.67
C CYS A 57 -1.91 18.31 -19.25
N GLY A 58 -1.54 18.80 -20.43
CA GLY A 58 -0.33 18.44 -21.16
C GLY A 58 0.96 18.80 -20.43
N TRP A 59 0.97 19.93 -19.72
CA TRP A 59 2.12 20.40 -18.92
C TRP A 59 1.99 20.09 -17.43
N CYS A 60 0.89 19.48 -16.99
CA CYS A 60 0.65 19.16 -15.59
C CYS A 60 1.62 18.05 -15.10
N PRO A 61 2.43 18.30 -14.05
CA PRO A 61 3.44 17.34 -13.58
C PRO A 61 2.84 16.08 -12.95
N VAL A 62 1.57 16.13 -12.54
CA VAL A 62 0.84 15.03 -11.90
C VAL A 62 -0.19 14.37 -12.82
N ARG A 63 -0.07 14.57 -14.14
CA ARG A 63 -1.00 14.01 -15.14
C ARG A 63 -1.22 12.51 -14.97
N SER A 64 -0.15 11.74 -14.74
CA SER A 64 -0.23 10.29 -14.54
C SER A 64 -0.96 9.92 -13.25
N ASP A 65 -0.68 10.61 -12.14
CA ASP A 65 -1.34 10.38 -10.86
C ASP A 65 -2.84 10.72 -10.95
N CYS A 66 -3.19 11.81 -11.64
CA CYS A 66 -4.55 12.22 -11.95
C CYS A 66 -5.31 11.19 -12.78
N LEU A 67 -4.70 10.67 -13.85
CA LEU A 67 -5.31 9.60 -14.65
C LEU A 67 -5.53 8.34 -13.81
N ASN A 68 -4.53 7.94 -13.02
CA ASN A 68 -4.63 6.75 -12.16
C ASN A 68 -5.79 6.88 -11.17
N TYR A 69 -5.92 8.04 -10.52
CA TYR A 69 -7.01 8.33 -9.61
C TYR A 69 -8.38 8.22 -10.30
N ALA A 70 -8.52 8.78 -11.51
CA ALA A 70 -9.77 8.69 -12.26
C ALA A 70 -10.12 7.24 -12.66
N LEU A 71 -9.12 6.43 -13.03
CA LEU A 71 -9.32 5.03 -13.39
C LEU A 71 -9.73 4.18 -12.18
N GLU A 72 -9.11 4.42 -11.03
CA GLU A 72 -9.34 3.69 -9.78
C GLU A 72 -10.70 3.99 -9.15
N ASN A 73 -11.12 5.26 -9.23
CA ASN A 73 -12.42 5.70 -8.70
C ASN A 73 -13.56 5.60 -9.73
N VAL A 74 -13.28 5.08 -10.93
CA VAL A 74 -14.26 4.93 -12.02
C VAL A 74 -14.97 6.25 -12.31
N LEU A 75 -14.20 7.34 -12.39
CA LEU A 75 -14.73 8.67 -12.67
C LEU A 75 -15.15 8.73 -14.14
N LYS A 76 -16.47 8.80 -14.35
CA LYS A 76 -17.06 8.78 -15.69
C LYS A 76 -17.02 10.15 -16.35
N GLU A 77 -17.37 11.21 -15.63
CA GLU A 77 -17.48 12.54 -16.23
C GLU A 77 -16.16 13.32 -16.22
N GLY A 78 -16.05 14.25 -17.16
CA GLY A 78 -14.95 15.22 -17.23
C GLY A 78 -13.63 14.70 -17.82
N ILE A 79 -12.66 15.61 -17.90
CA ILE A 79 -11.32 15.39 -18.43
C ILE A 79 -10.36 15.17 -17.26
N TRP A 80 -9.76 13.98 -17.22
CA TRP A 80 -8.82 13.57 -16.17
C TRP A 80 -7.52 13.09 -16.80
N GLY A 81 -6.39 13.61 -16.33
CA GLY A 81 -5.08 13.29 -16.89
C GLY A 81 -4.94 13.57 -18.39
N GLY A 82 -5.71 14.54 -18.91
CA GLY A 82 -5.75 14.90 -20.33
C GLY A 82 -6.51 13.91 -21.22
N LEU A 83 -7.36 13.05 -20.64
CA LEU A 83 -8.23 12.13 -21.38
C LEU A 83 -9.70 12.42 -21.06
N THR A 84 -10.55 12.42 -22.08
CA THR A 84 -12.01 12.42 -21.95
C THR A 84 -12.53 11.06 -21.47
N GLU A 85 -13.80 10.99 -21.05
CA GLU A 85 -14.45 9.71 -20.69
C GLU A 85 -14.28 8.63 -21.78
N ALA A 86 -14.57 9.01 -23.03
CA ALA A 86 -14.51 8.09 -24.16
C ALA A 86 -13.09 7.55 -24.37
N GLU A 87 -12.07 8.41 -24.20
CA GLU A 87 -10.67 8.02 -24.32
C GLU A 87 -10.17 7.23 -23.11
N ARG A 88 -10.77 7.39 -21.92
CA ARG A 88 -10.43 6.60 -20.73
C ARG A 88 -11.03 5.18 -20.76
N ARG A 89 -12.12 4.95 -21.50
CA ARG A 89 -12.80 3.64 -21.52
C ARG A 89 -11.87 2.43 -21.77
N PRO A 90 -10.97 2.45 -22.78
CA PRO A 90 -10.04 1.34 -23.01
C PRO A 90 -9.04 1.11 -21.86
N TRP A 91 -8.75 2.16 -21.07
CA TRP A 91 -7.82 2.09 -19.95
C TRP A 91 -8.41 1.38 -18.74
N HIS A 92 -9.75 1.41 -18.58
CA HIS A 92 -10.42 0.62 -17.55
C HIS A 92 -10.29 -0.88 -17.82
N ASP A 93 -10.39 -1.30 -19.09
CA ASP A 93 -10.33 -2.72 -19.48
C ASP A 93 -8.93 -3.31 -19.27
N GLY A 94 -7.87 -2.52 -19.50
CA GLY A 94 -6.47 -2.93 -19.30
C GLY A 94 -5.90 -2.69 -17.90
N LEU A 95 -6.65 -2.05 -17.00
CA LEU A 95 -6.20 -1.68 -15.66
C LEU A 95 -5.71 -2.89 -14.84
N PRO A 96 -6.38 -4.07 -14.86
CA PRO A 96 -5.94 -5.22 -14.07
C PRO A 96 -4.55 -5.73 -14.44
N GLN A 97 -4.16 -5.62 -15.72
CA GLN A 97 -2.86 -6.10 -16.23
C GLN A 97 -1.77 -5.02 -16.19
N ARG A 98 -2.09 -3.77 -15.86
CA ARG A 98 -1.11 -2.69 -15.76
C ARG A 98 -0.08 -3.00 -14.68
N LEU A 99 1.20 -2.90 -15.03
CA LEU A 99 2.33 -3.02 -14.10
C LEU A 99 3.17 -1.73 -14.13
N ASP A 100 2.88 -0.79 -13.23
CA ASP A 100 3.72 0.39 -13.01
C ASP A 100 4.63 0.19 -11.78
N TYR A 101 5.93 0.02 -12.02
CA TYR A 101 6.92 -0.14 -10.97
C TYR A 101 7.05 1.08 -10.04
N ARG A 102 6.69 2.29 -10.48
CA ARG A 102 6.71 3.48 -9.60
C ARG A 102 5.74 3.31 -8.44
N ARG A 103 4.59 2.70 -8.69
CA ARG A 103 3.54 2.42 -7.68
C ARG A 103 3.98 1.32 -6.72
N VAL A 104 4.62 0.27 -7.26
CA VAL A 104 5.26 -0.79 -6.45
C VAL A 104 6.34 -0.21 -5.52
N ILE A 105 7.17 0.71 -6.02
CA ILE A 105 8.20 1.38 -5.20
C ILE A 105 7.55 2.28 -4.14
N ALA A 106 6.53 3.07 -4.50
CA ALA A 106 5.80 3.93 -3.58
C ALA A 106 5.19 3.13 -2.40
N PHE A 107 4.64 1.95 -2.66
CA PHE A 107 4.20 1.01 -1.61
C PHE A 107 5.34 0.68 -0.63
N PHE A 108 6.53 0.35 -1.15
CA PHE A 108 7.68 0.03 -0.30
C PHE A 108 8.24 1.24 0.46
N GLN A 109 8.00 2.46 -0.03
CA GLN A 109 8.26 3.71 0.68
C GLN A 109 7.21 4.02 1.76
N GLY A 110 6.19 3.16 1.92
CA GLY A 110 5.16 3.31 2.93
C GLY A 110 3.97 4.17 2.51
N ARG A 111 3.92 4.59 1.24
CA ARG A 111 2.79 5.32 0.67
C ARG A 111 1.60 4.39 0.47
N ASP A 112 0.39 4.91 0.70
CA ASP A 112 -0.86 4.16 0.55
C ASP A 112 -1.36 4.24 -0.90
N VAL A 113 -0.94 3.29 -1.72
CA VAL A 113 -1.19 3.27 -3.16
C VAL A 113 -2.12 2.11 -3.51
N HIS A 114 -3.17 2.38 -4.28
CA HIS A 114 -4.09 1.34 -4.73
C HIS A 114 -3.43 0.45 -5.79
N LEU A 115 -2.91 -0.72 -5.44
CA LEU A 115 -2.21 -1.58 -6.39
C LEU A 115 -3.19 -2.38 -7.27
N THR A 116 -2.90 -2.46 -8.58
CA THR A 116 -3.55 -3.41 -9.49
C THR A 116 -3.17 -4.85 -9.12
N GLU A 117 -3.82 -5.85 -9.72
CA GLU A 117 -3.49 -7.26 -9.46
C GLU A 117 -2.03 -7.57 -9.86
N ALA A 118 -1.58 -7.10 -11.02
CA ALA A 118 -0.21 -7.27 -11.47
C ALA A 118 0.81 -6.56 -10.54
N GLU A 119 0.50 -5.35 -10.08
CA GLU A 119 1.35 -4.60 -9.15
C GLU A 119 1.40 -5.26 -7.75
N ARG A 120 0.26 -5.76 -7.26
CA ARG A 120 0.19 -6.54 -6.01
C ARG A 120 1.04 -7.79 -6.10
N GLN A 121 0.99 -8.50 -7.23
CA GLN A 121 1.85 -9.66 -7.46
C GLN A 121 3.33 -9.28 -7.46
N ALA A 122 3.71 -8.18 -8.11
CA ALA A 122 5.09 -7.67 -8.07
C ALA A 122 5.55 -7.31 -6.64
N VAL A 123 4.68 -6.72 -5.83
CA VAL A 123 4.95 -6.46 -4.40
C VAL A 123 5.19 -7.76 -3.64
N VAL A 124 4.36 -8.79 -3.85
CA VAL A 124 4.51 -10.09 -3.19
C VAL A 124 5.85 -10.73 -3.54
N ASP A 125 6.23 -10.73 -4.82
CA ASP A 125 7.49 -11.33 -5.28
C ASP A 125 8.70 -10.59 -4.70
N HIS A 126 8.68 -9.25 -4.67
CA HIS A 126 9.73 -8.45 -4.02
C HIS A 126 9.78 -8.66 -2.50
N ALA A 127 8.62 -8.75 -1.84
CA ALA A 127 8.54 -8.99 -0.41
C ALA A 127 9.15 -10.36 -0.04
N TYR A 128 8.91 -11.38 -0.86
CA TYR A 128 9.54 -12.69 -0.70
C TYR A 128 11.06 -12.62 -0.81
N VAL A 129 11.59 -12.00 -1.87
CA VAL A 129 13.04 -11.86 -2.07
C VAL A 129 13.70 -11.06 -0.93
N ARG A 130 13.00 -10.06 -0.38
CA ARG A 130 13.44 -9.27 0.78
C ARG A 130 13.27 -9.99 2.13
N GLY A 131 12.79 -11.23 2.15
CA GLY A 131 12.61 -12.02 3.38
C GLY A 131 11.52 -11.49 4.31
N TRP A 132 10.47 -10.86 3.78
CA TRP A 132 9.38 -10.34 4.60
C TRP A 132 8.63 -11.46 5.33
N ARG A 133 8.29 -11.20 6.59
CA ARG A 133 7.38 -12.05 7.36
C ARG A 133 5.93 -11.86 6.87
N PRO A 134 5.07 -12.90 6.96
CA PRO A 134 3.66 -12.79 6.59
C PRO A 134 2.92 -11.65 7.30
N ASP A 135 3.30 -11.36 8.55
CA ASP A 135 2.71 -10.29 9.36
C ASP A 135 2.92 -8.91 8.73
N ARG A 136 4.13 -8.65 8.23
CA ARG A 136 4.49 -7.38 7.58
C ARG A 136 3.77 -7.22 6.24
N LEU A 137 3.70 -8.29 5.45
CA LEU A 137 2.99 -8.28 4.18
C LEU A 137 1.48 -8.08 4.38
N ALA A 138 0.90 -8.74 5.38
CA ALA A 138 -0.52 -8.61 5.73
C ALA A 138 -0.90 -7.17 6.07
N VAL A 139 -0.08 -6.49 6.89
CA VAL A 139 -0.27 -5.08 7.22
C VAL A 139 -0.13 -4.18 5.99
N GLY A 140 0.92 -4.38 5.19
CA GLY A 140 1.16 -3.56 4.01
C GLY A 140 0.02 -3.65 2.99
N LEU A 141 -0.41 -4.87 2.65
CA LEU A 141 -1.42 -5.13 1.62
C LEU A 141 -2.87 -5.14 2.14
N GLN A 142 -3.08 -4.90 3.43
CA GLN A 142 -4.39 -4.98 4.12
C GLN A 142 -5.15 -6.30 3.88
N ILE A 143 -4.42 -7.41 3.97
CA ILE A 143 -4.98 -8.76 3.80
C ILE A 143 -4.83 -9.58 5.08
N SER A 144 -5.59 -10.68 5.17
CA SER A 144 -5.43 -11.59 6.30
C SER A 144 -4.02 -12.19 6.36
N ARG A 145 -3.51 -12.43 7.58
CA ARG A 145 -2.23 -13.11 7.82
C ARG A 145 -2.14 -14.47 7.10
N LYS A 146 -3.26 -15.20 7.04
CA LYS A 146 -3.34 -16.50 6.33
C LYS A 146 -3.09 -16.30 4.83
N HIS A 147 -3.81 -15.35 4.22
CA HIS A 147 -3.67 -15.03 2.80
C HIS A 147 -2.23 -14.57 2.48
N ALA A 148 -1.65 -13.68 3.29
CA ALA A 148 -0.27 -13.23 3.12
C ALA A 148 0.75 -14.39 3.17
N ARG A 149 0.53 -15.36 4.07
CA ARG A 149 1.37 -16.56 4.16
C ARG A 149 1.27 -17.42 2.89
N ASP A 150 0.07 -17.60 2.37
CA ASP A 150 -0.15 -18.39 1.16
C ASP A 150 0.46 -17.72 -0.07
N LEU A 151 0.37 -16.40 -0.19
CA LEU A 151 1.05 -15.61 -1.24
C LEU A 151 2.58 -15.76 -1.19
N LEU A 152 3.19 -15.63 -0.01
CA LEU A 152 4.64 -15.82 0.15
C LEU A 152 5.07 -17.25 -0.17
N ARG A 153 4.24 -18.25 0.14
CA ARG A 153 4.47 -19.65 -0.25
C ARG A 153 4.39 -19.83 -1.77
N GLN A 154 3.43 -19.20 -2.43
CA GLN A 154 3.32 -19.23 -3.89
C GLN A 154 4.53 -18.59 -4.55
N ALA A 155 4.98 -17.42 -4.07
CA ALA A 155 6.20 -16.77 -4.55
C ALA A 155 7.44 -17.67 -4.38
N ALA A 156 7.59 -18.33 -3.23
CA ALA A 156 8.66 -19.30 -3.01
C ALA A 156 8.62 -20.46 -4.02
N ASN A 157 7.43 -21.00 -4.28
CA ASN A 157 7.26 -22.08 -5.26
C ASN A 157 7.58 -21.60 -6.69
N LYS A 158 7.21 -20.37 -7.06
CA LYS A 158 7.57 -19.77 -8.36
C LYS A 158 9.09 -19.69 -8.53
N VAL A 159 9.80 -19.23 -7.50
CA VAL A 159 11.28 -19.16 -7.50
C VAL A 159 11.89 -20.56 -7.62
N LEU A 160 11.41 -21.53 -6.82
CA LEU A 160 11.88 -22.92 -6.90
C LEU A 160 11.63 -23.55 -8.28
N ASP A 161 10.49 -23.28 -8.90
CA ASP A 161 10.20 -23.79 -10.25
C ASP A 161 11.13 -23.18 -11.29
N ARG A 162 11.36 -21.86 -11.24
CA ARG A 162 12.32 -21.16 -12.09
C ARG A 162 13.72 -21.76 -11.95
N ASP A 163 14.21 -21.88 -10.72
CA ASP A 163 15.54 -22.39 -10.44
C ASP A 163 15.70 -23.83 -10.94
N ARG A 164 14.65 -24.67 -10.81
CA ARG A 164 14.61 -26.01 -11.40
C ARG A 164 14.72 -25.97 -12.92
N ARG A 165 13.98 -25.08 -13.59
CA ARG A 165 14.06 -24.90 -15.06
C ARG A 165 15.45 -24.45 -15.50
N GLN A 166 16.14 -23.68 -14.66
CA GLN A 166 17.50 -23.20 -14.91
C GLN A 166 18.60 -24.20 -14.49
N GLY A 167 18.24 -25.41 -14.04
CA GLY A 167 19.20 -26.46 -13.68
C GLY A 167 19.84 -26.29 -12.30
N ALA A 168 19.30 -25.44 -11.43
CA ALA A 168 19.84 -25.23 -10.09
C ALA A 168 19.72 -26.49 -9.21
N PRO A 169 20.74 -26.83 -8.40
CA PRO A 169 20.69 -27.97 -7.49
C PRO A 169 19.55 -27.83 -6.47
N ARG A 170 18.80 -28.92 -6.24
CA ARG A 170 17.76 -28.91 -5.19
C ARG A 170 18.39 -28.69 -3.81
N PRO A 171 17.84 -27.78 -2.98
CA PRO A 171 18.23 -27.70 -1.58
C PRO A 171 17.90 -29.03 -0.89
N LYS A 172 18.92 -29.68 -0.31
CA LYS A 172 18.75 -30.93 0.43
C LYS A 172 17.80 -30.68 1.61
N LYS A 173 16.64 -31.35 1.64
CA LYS A 173 15.76 -31.34 2.83
C LYS A 173 16.55 -31.92 4.01
N LYS A 174 16.94 -31.08 4.98
CA LYS A 174 17.37 -31.57 6.30
C LYS A 174 16.17 -32.28 6.92
N ARG A 175 16.19 -33.63 6.94
CA ARG A 175 15.32 -34.42 7.81
C ARG A 175 15.61 -33.94 9.23
N GLN A 176 14.65 -33.28 9.88
CA GLN A 176 14.68 -33.14 11.32
C GLN A 176 14.68 -34.57 11.89
N LYS A 177 15.80 -35.00 12.47
CA LYS A 177 15.80 -36.15 13.37
C LYS A 177 14.94 -35.73 14.54
N THR A 178 13.70 -36.22 14.61
CA THR A 178 12.92 -36.23 15.83
C THR A 178 13.74 -36.99 16.87
N ALA A 179 14.25 -36.28 17.87
CA ALA A 179 14.80 -36.91 19.06
C ALA A 179 13.69 -37.72 19.74
N PRO A 180 13.95 -38.95 20.24
CA PRO A 180 12.94 -39.69 20.99
C PRO A 180 12.51 -38.89 22.21
N ALA A 181 11.21 -38.87 22.48
CA ALA A 181 10.65 -38.21 23.65
C ALA A 181 11.29 -38.75 24.94
N ALA A 182 12.09 -37.92 25.62
CA ALA A 182 12.48 -38.17 26.99
C ALA A 182 11.21 -38.14 27.86
N GLY A 183 11.07 -39.16 28.72
CA GLY A 183 9.86 -39.47 29.46
C GLY A 183 9.29 -38.32 30.30
N ARG A 184 7.96 -38.38 30.49
CA ARG A 184 7.19 -37.54 31.41
C ARG A 184 7.86 -37.45 32.79
N PRO A 185 8.04 -36.24 33.35
CA PRO A 185 8.17 -36.10 34.80
C PRO A 185 6.83 -36.46 35.45
N VAL A 186 6.88 -37.38 36.41
CA VAL A 186 5.77 -37.71 37.30
C VAL A 186 5.48 -36.48 38.17
N THR A 187 4.31 -35.87 37.99
CA THR A 187 3.79 -34.82 38.86
C THR A 187 3.21 -35.43 40.13
N THR A 188 3.88 -35.26 41.26
CA THR A 188 3.30 -35.44 42.61
C THR A 188 2.35 -34.28 42.92
N LYS A 189 1.19 -34.62 43.51
CA LYS A 189 0.10 -33.70 43.86
C LYS A 189 0.41 -32.82 45.10
N PRO A 190 -0.33 -31.71 45.29
CA PRO A 190 0.07 -30.58 46.12
C PRO A 190 -0.38 -30.71 47.59
N GLY A 191 0.51 -30.28 48.51
CA GLY A 191 0.20 -30.02 49.92
C GLY A 191 -0.03 -28.52 50.19
N THR A 192 -0.99 -28.23 51.06
CA THR A 192 -1.64 -26.92 51.28
C THR A 192 -1.02 -26.10 52.41
N ARG A 193 -1.13 -24.75 52.29
CA ARG A 193 -1.05 -23.65 53.31
C ARG A 193 0.37 -23.10 53.61
N GLN A 194 0.63 -21.80 53.74
CA GLN A 194 -0.19 -20.57 53.90
C GLN A 194 0.67 -19.31 53.54
N PRO A 195 0.11 -18.07 53.50
CA PRO A 195 0.67 -16.91 52.81
C PRO A 195 1.57 -16.04 53.69
N VAL A 196 2.54 -15.35 53.09
CA VAL A 196 3.32 -14.29 53.76
C VAL A 196 3.38 -13.03 52.90
N SER A 197 2.62 -12.04 53.36
CA SER A 197 2.88 -10.59 53.41
C SER A 197 3.53 -9.87 52.22
N ARG A 198 2.69 -9.08 51.54
CA ARG A 198 3.06 -7.91 50.73
C ARG A 198 3.74 -6.85 51.62
N GLN A 199 4.87 -6.31 51.19
CA GLN A 199 5.27 -4.96 51.61
C GLN A 199 5.64 -4.13 50.38
N ALA A 200 4.95 -3.00 50.26
CA ALA A 200 5.24 -1.92 49.34
C ALA A 200 6.00 -0.84 50.12
N ALA A 201 7.08 -0.31 49.55
CA ALA A 201 7.60 1.02 49.87
C ALA A 201 8.55 1.51 48.77
N SER A 202 8.09 2.50 48.00
CA SER A 202 8.88 3.66 47.57
C SER A 202 8.33 4.85 48.39
N PRO A 203 8.96 6.06 48.47
CA PRO A 203 10.00 6.61 47.59
C PRO A 203 11.11 7.43 48.30
N SER A 204 12.13 7.88 47.56
CA SER A 204 12.69 9.24 47.69
C SER A 204 13.77 9.53 46.62
N THR A 205 13.52 10.58 45.85
CA THR A 205 14.48 11.46 45.15
C THR A 205 14.73 12.68 46.08
N PRO A 206 15.62 13.69 45.86
CA PRO A 206 16.29 14.11 44.61
C PRO A 206 17.71 14.72 44.76
N ALA A 207 18.16 15.41 43.68
CA ALA A 207 19.29 16.35 43.49
C ALA A 207 20.52 15.75 42.76
N SER A 208 21.22 16.42 41.83
CA SER A 208 21.34 17.86 41.55
C SER A 208 21.85 18.12 40.11
N PHE A 209 21.39 19.24 39.55
CA PHE A 209 21.91 20.17 38.54
C PHE A 209 23.20 19.90 37.73
N GLY A 210 23.12 20.26 36.43
CA GLY A 210 24.25 20.66 35.59
C GLY A 210 23.82 21.12 34.19
N LYS A 211 23.59 22.44 34.01
CA LYS A 211 23.43 23.14 32.72
C LYS A 211 24.78 23.74 32.27
N ALA A 212 24.81 24.12 30.99
CA ALA A 212 25.78 24.95 30.25
C ALA A 212 26.74 24.12 29.36
N ALA A 213 26.95 24.43 28.08
CA ALA A 213 26.69 25.65 27.31
C ALA A 213 26.22 25.33 25.88
#